data_AF-A0A949YQJ4-F1
#
_entry.id   AF-A0A949YQJ4-F1
#
_cell.length_a   1.000
_cell.length_b   1.000
_cell.length_c   1.000
_cell.angle_alpha   90.00
_cell.angle_beta   90.00
_cell.angle_gamma   90.00
#
_symmetry.space_group_name_H-M   'P 1'
#
loop_
_entity.id
_entity.type
_entity.pdbx_description
1 polymer ?
#
loop_
_entity_poly.entity_id
_entity_poly.type
_entity_poly.pdbx_seq_one_letter_code
_entity_poly.pdbx_strand_id
1 'polypeptide(L)'
;MDYPYDLGPYSRKVTTTSAEAQRWFDRGLNWCFGYNHEEAIACFEKALEADPRCAMAHWGVSYAAGPNYNMPWELMEPAGKAVMLGRAHAAARTATALAGGVTAPERALIEALPARYPQSEPIDDQRPWNDAFADAMRNTHRAHPDDLDLRCIFAEAILNRTPWRMWDLRTGEPAPGAGSLEAREVLETAFRDLPGAMDHPGLLHLHVHLMEMSPRPEAALVTGDRLRELCPDMGHLAHMPTHIDIQCGHYRDALHWNQKAIVADRKFYDRVGPMNFYSGYRVHDYHFAAYAAMFLGQYAPAIAAANE
;
A
#
# COMPACT_ATOMS: atom_id res chain seq x y z
N MET A 1 16.37 -11.77 17.68
CA MET A 1 15.39 -10.83 18.28
C MET A 1 14.09 -11.02 17.53
N ASP A 2 13.02 -11.32 18.26
CA ASP A 2 11.69 -11.42 17.65
C ASP A 2 11.29 -10.08 17.04
N TYR A 3 10.62 -10.15 15.90
CA TYR A 3 10.14 -8.97 15.20
C TYR A 3 8.97 -8.37 15.99
N PRO A 4 9.00 -7.07 16.36
CA PRO A 4 8.11 -6.55 17.40
C PRO A 4 6.70 -6.18 16.92
N TYR A 5 6.38 -6.40 15.64
CA TYR A 5 5.12 -6.00 15.03
C TYR A 5 4.28 -7.21 14.64
N ASP A 6 3.00 -7.17 15.00
CA ASP A 6 1.96 -8.04 14.45
C ASP A 6 1.37 -7.45 13.16
N LEU A 7 1.83 -7.98 12.02
CA LEU A 7 1.40 -7.58 10.69
C LEU A 7 0.26 -8.44 10.14
N GLY A 8 -0.32 -9.32 10.97
CA GLY A 8 -1.31 -10.27 10.53
C GLY A 8 -0.74 -11.51 9.82
N PRO A 9 -1.63 -12.44 9.43
CA PRO A 9 -1.24 -13.75 8.92
C PRO A 9 -1.06 -13.79 7.39
N TYR A 10 -1.31 -12.69 6.68
CA TYR A 10 -1.25 -12.70 5.21
C TYR A 10 0.16 -13.06 4.75
N SER A 11 0.25 -14.00 3.81
CA SER A 11 1.52 -14.51 3.28
C SER A 11 1.39 -14.80 1.80
N ARG A 12 2.46 -14.55 1.05
CA ARG A 12 2.60 -15.01 -0.33
C ARG A 12 3.79 -15.96 -0.39
N LYS A 13 3.54 -17.23 -0.67
CA LYS A 13 4.61 -18.19 -0.91
C LYS A 13 5.43 -17.76 -2.13
N VAL A 14 6.75 -17.64 -1.95
CA VAL A 14 7.68 -17.29 -3.03
C VAL A 14 8.70 -18.39 -3.28
N THR A 15 9.38 -18.33 -4.42
CA THR A 15 10.45 -19.28 -4.77
C THR A 15 11.69 -19.02 -3.91
N THR A 16 11.76 -19.69 -2.77
CA THR A 16 12.94 -19.79 -1.90
C THR A 16 12.91 -21.10 -1.12
N THR A 17 14.07 -21.61 -0.72
CA THR A 17 14.19 -22.74 0.22
C THR A 17 14.44 -22.26 1.65
N SER A 18 14.69 -20.97 1.86
CA SER A 18 14.94 -20.38 3.17
C SER A 18 13.62 -19.98 3.83
N ALA A 19 13.25 -20.71 4.88
CA ALA A 19 12.08 -20.35 5.69
C ALA A 19 12.23 -18.97 6.36
N GLU A 20 13.47 -18.52 6.60
CA GLU A 20 13.74 -17.18 7.10
C GLU A 20 13.51 -16.11 6.04
N ALA A 21 13.97 -16.33 4.81
CA ALA A 21 13.70 -15.42 3.69
C ALA A 21 12.20 -15.29 3.42
N GLN A 22 11.45 -16.40 3.43
CA GLN A 22 9.99 -16.38 3.28
C GLN A 22 9.33 -15.52 4.35
N ARG A 23 9.67 -15.72 5.64
CA ARG A 23 9.09 -14.92 6.74
C ARG A 23 9.38 -13.42 6.60
N TRP A 24 10.60 -13.05 6.21
CA TRP A 24 10.95 -11.65 6.01
C TRP A 24 10.31 -11.05 4.77
N PHE A 25 10.15 -11.84 3.70
CA PHE A 25 9.40 -11.44 2.52
C PHE A 25 7.93 -11.14 2.86
N ASP A 26 7.25 -12.01 3.60
CA ASP A 26 5.84 -11.81 3.99
C ASP A 26 5.68 -10.53 4.83
N ARG A 27 6.63 -10.25 5.75
CA ARG A 27 6.64 -9.00 6.51
C ARG A 27 6.80 -7.77 5.61
N GLY A 28 7.74 -7.84 4.66
CA GLY A 28 7.97 -6.76 3.70
C GLY A 28 6.74 -6.49 2.85
N LEU A 29 6.07 -7.56 2.37
CA LEU A 29 4.85 -7.45 1.58
C LEU A 29 3.71 -6.81 2.38
N ASN A 30 3.51 -7.22 3.64
CA ASN A 30 2.47 -6.62 4.48
C ASN A 30 2.74 -5.13 4.75
N TRP A 31 4.00 -4.73 4.99
CA TRP A 31 4.34 -3.31 5.10
C TRP A 31 4.14 -2.51 3.82
N CYS A 32 4.36 -3.12 2.64
CA CYS A 32 3.97 -2.50 1.38
C CYS A 32 2.47 -2.24 1.35
N PHE A 33 1.64 -3.19 1.77
CA PHE A 33 0.19 -2.96 1.82
C PHE A 33 -0.20 -1.84 2.79
N GLY A 34 0.52 -1.66 3.90
CA GLY A 34 0.35 -0.55 4.83
C GLY A 34 1.08 0.75 4.45
N TYR A 35 1.67 0.84 3.26
CA TYR A 35 2.44 2.00 2.76
C TYR A 35 3.62 2.44 3.65
N ASN A 36 4.15 1.57 4.52
CA ASN A 36 5.42 1.80 5.20
C ASN A 36 6.59 1.24 4.36
N HIS A 37 6.91 1.93 3.27
CA HIS A 37 7.88 1.45 2.29
C HIS A 37 9.31 1.32 2.87
N GLU A 38 9.71 2.18 3.81
CA GLU A 38 11.04 2.11 4.44
C GLU A 38 11.21 0.80 5.24
N GLU A 39 10.23 0.43 6.06
CA GLU A 39 10.28 -0.82 6.82
C GLU A 39 10.07 -2.04 5.91
N ALA A 40 9.25 -1.91 4.85
CA ALA A 40 9.08 -2.96 3.85
C ALA A 40 10.43 -3.32 3.20
N ILE A 41 11.17 -2.30 2.75
CA ILE A 41 12.51 -2.46 2.19
C ILE A 41 13.45 -3.13 3.19
N ALA A 42 13.48 -2.66 4.45
CA ALA A 42 14.33 -3.26 5.49
C ALA A 42 13.99 -4.75 5.72
N CYS A 43 12.72 -5.13 5.62
CA CYS A 43 12.31 -6.53 5.69
C CYS A 43 12.78 -7.33 4.48
N PHE A 44 12.66 -6.80 3.26
CA PHE A 44 13.17 -7.49 2.06
C PHE A 44 14.69 -7.63 2.08
N GLU A 45 15.42 -6.66 2.63
CA GLU A 45 16.87 -6.77 2.80
C GLU A 45 17.25 -7.90 3.75
N LYS A 46 16.52 -8.08 4.86
CA LYS A 46 16.70 -9.25 5.73
C LYS A 46 16.35 -10.56 5.05
N ALA A 47 15.35 -10.56 4.15
CA ALA A 47 15.07 -11.72 3.33
C ALA A 47 16.27 -12.05 2.42
N LEU A 48 16.93 -11.03 1.86
CA LEU A 48 18.13 -11.17 1.03
C LEU A 48 19.39 -11.54 1.82
N GLU A 49 19.51 -11.15 3.09
CA GLU A 49 20.56 -11.65 3.98
C GLU A 49 20.43 -13.17 4.17
N ALA A 50 19.20 -13.68 4.27
CA ALA A 50 18.92 -15.10 4.45
C ALA A 50 18.93 -15.91 3.13
N ASP A 51 18.55 -15.31 2.00
CA ASP A 51 18.64 -15.89 0.66
C ASP A 51 18.94 -14.80 -0.39
N PRO A 52 20.22 -14.56 -0.72
CA PRO A 52 20.61 -13.55 -1.70
C PRO A 52 20.08 -13.79 -3.12
N ARG A 53 19.63 -15.03 -3.40
CA ARG A 53 19.10 -15.44 -4.71
C ARG A 53 17.57 -15.41 -4.77
N CYS A 54 16.90 -14.99 -3.70
CA CYS A 54 15.45 -14.83 -3.70
C CYS A 54 15.04 -13.69 -4.63
N ALA A 55 14.62 -14.03 -5.85
CA ALA A 55 14.24 -13.04 -6.87
C ALA A 55 13.09 -12.14 -6.40
N MET A 56 12.14 -12.69 -5.64
CA MET A 56 11.00 -11.93 -5.12
C MET A 56 11.39 -10.95 -4.01
N ALA A 57 12.43 -11.21 -3.22
CA ALA A 57 12.92 -10.22 -2.28
C ALA A 57 13.59 -9.03 -3.00
N HIS A 58 14.32 -9.27 -4.10
CA HIS A 58 14.79 -8.20 -4.99
C HIS A 58 13.63 -7.43 -5.64
N TRP A 59 12.58 -8.15 -6.08
CA TRP A 59 11.34 -7.50 -6.55
C TRP A 59 10.72 -6.61 -5.48
N GLY A 60 10.66 -7.09 -4.23
CA GLY A 60 10.10 -6.35 -3.10
C GLY A 60 10.84 -5.04 -2.82
N VAL A 61 12.19 -5.08 -2.79
CA VAL A 61 13.02 -3.86 -2.67
C VAL A 61 12.72 -2.89 -3.82
N SER A 62 12.61 -3.40 -5.06
CA SER A 62 12.31 -2.58 -6.23
C SER A 62 10.93 -1.93 -6.15
N TYR A 63 9.91 -2.72 -5.84
CA TYR A 63 8.54 -2.29 -5.77
C TYR A 63 8.31 -1.24 -4.67
N ALA A 64 8.82 -1.49 -3.46
CA ALA A 64 8.68 -0.58 -2.31
C ALA A 64 9.46 0.73 -2.48
N ALA A 65 10.54 0.76 -3.26
CA ALA A 65 11.31 1.99 -3.50
C ALA A 65 10.63 2.99 -4.47
N GLY A 66 9.45 2.66 -5.02
CA GLY A 66 8.71 3.55 -5.91
C GLY A 66 7.59 4.34 -5.24
N PRO A 67 6.78 5.03 -6.06
CA PRO A 67 5.65 5.80 -5.59
C PRO A 67 4.52 4.88 -5.13
N ASN A 68 3.65 5.42 -4.29
CA ASN A 68 2.33 4.87 -4.02
C ASN A 68 1.29 6.00 -4.15
N TYR A 69 0.03 5.69 -3.87
CA TYR A 69 -1.07 6.63 -4.02
C TYR A 69 -0.91 7.88 -3.15
N ASN A 70 -0.28 7.74 -1.98
CA ASN A 70 -0.09 8.83 -1.03
C ASN A 70 1.25 9.57 -1.19
N MET A 71 2.19 9.00 -1.95
CA MET A 71 3.50 9.58 -2.22
C MET A 71 3.88 9.38 -3.70
N PRO A 72 3.22 10.12 -4.62
CA PRO A 72 3.59 10.07 -6.03
C PRO A 72 4.94 10.75 -6.27
N TRP A 73 5.53 10.50 -7.43
CA TRP A 73 6.87 10.99 -7.77
C TRP A 73 7.01 12.50 -7.59
N GLU A 74 5.98 13.28 -7.90
CA GLU A 74 5.99 14.74 -7.85
C GLU A 74 6.14 15.29 -6.42
N LEU A 75 5.77 14.51 -5.39
CA LEU A 75 5.92 14.89 -3.99
C LEU A 75 7.26 14.46 -3.37
N MET A 76 8.05 13.65 -4.07
CA MET A 76 9.35 13.20 -3.57
C MET A 76 10.43 14.27 -3.78
N GLU A 77 11.16 14.58 -2.71
CA GLU A 77 12.33 15.46 -2.76
C GLU A 77 13.36 14.97 -3.79
N PRO A 78 13.94 15.85 -4.63
CA PRO A 78 14.75 15.44 -5.78
C PRO A 78 15.91 14.50 -5.43
N ALA A 79 16.63 14.79 -4.34
CA ALA A 79 17.76 13.95 -3.91
C ALA A 79 17.28 12.56 -3.42
N GLY A 80 16.20 12.53 -2.64
CA GLY A 80 15.61 11.27 -2.17
C GLY A 80 15.05 10.43 -3.33
N LYS A 81 14.40 11.08 -4.29
CA LYS A 81 13.89 10.47 -5.53
C LYS A 81 14.99 9.79 -6.32
N ALA A 82 16.12 10.47 -6.55
CA ALA A 82 17.24 9.90 -7.31
C ALA A 82 17.83 8.66 -6.61
N VAL A 83 18.01 8.72 -5.28
CA VAL A 83 18.50 7.58 -4.49
C VAL A 83 17.55 6.39 -4.56
N MET A 84 16.25 6.62 -4.35
CA MET A 84 15.25 5.55 -4.35
C MET A 84 15.07 4.95 -5.75
N LEU A 85 15.09 5.77 -6.80
CA LEU A 85 15.00 5.29 -8.18
C LEU A 85 16.23 4.46 -8.58
N GLY A 86 17.43 4.90 -8.22
CA GLY A 86 18.65 4.13 -8.45
C GLY A 86 18.59 2.77 -7.76
N ARG A 87 18.11 2.73 -6.52
CA ARG A 87 17.88 1.49 -5.77
C ARG A 87 16.81 0.61 -6.43
N ALA A 88 15.68 1.19 -6.82
CA ALA A 88 14.57 0.48 -7.43
C ALA A 88 14.98 -0.18 -8.76
N HIS A 89 15.68 0.57 -9.61
CA HIS A 89 16.19 0.10 -10.89
C HIS A 89 17.24 -1.00 -10.72
N ALA A 90 18.19 -0.84 -9.79
CA ALA A 90 19.20 -1.87 -9.52
C ALA A 90 18.57 -3.19 -9.03
N ALA A 91 17.62 -3.12 -8.10
CA ALA A 91 16.89 -4.28 -7.59
C ALA A 91 16.05 -4.95 -8.69
N ALA A 92 15.39 -4.18 -9.56
CA ALA A 92 14.64 -4.69 -10.71
C ALA A 92 15.51 -5.50 -11.67
N ARG A 93 16.71 -5.01 -11.96
CA ARG A 93 17.67 -5.72 -12.83
C ARG A 93 18.12 -7.04 -12.21
N THR A 94 18.40 -7.05 -10.91
CA THR A 94 18.79 -8.28 -10.20
C THR A 94 17.64 -9.29 -10.15
N ALA A 95 16.41 -8.83 -9.87
CA ALA A 95 15.22 -9.69 -9.90
C ALA A 95 15.03 -10.33 -11.28
N THR A 96 15.13 -9.53 -12.36
CA THR A 96 15.05 -10.01 -13.75
C THR A 96 16.11 -11.08 -14.05
N ALA A 97 17.36 -10.86 -13.61
CA ALA A 97 18.44 -11.82 -13.82
C ALA A 97 18.21 -13.16 -13.09
N LEU A 98 17.45 -13.15 -12.00
CA LEU A 98 17.12 -14.33 -11.19
C LEU A 98 15.77 -14.96 -11.56
N ALA A 99 14.99 -14.33 -12.45
CA ALA A 99 13.64 -14.78 -12.81
C ALA A 99 13.60 -16.15 -13.48
N GLY A 100 14.73 -16.68 -13.98
CA GLY A 100 14.79 -17.98 -14.65
C GLY A 100 14.16 -19.14 -13.87
N GLY A 101 14.27 -19.14 -12.53
CA GLY A 101 13.83 -20.24 -11.67
C GLY A 101 12.51 -20.05 -10.92
N VAL A 102 11.80 -18.93 -11.11
CA VAL A 102 10.59 -18.61 -10.34
C VAL A 102 9.30 -19.13 -11.00
N THR A 103 8.21 -19.14 -10.23
CA THR A 103 6.85 -19.45 -10.71
C THR A 103 6.37 -18.43 -11.75
N ALA A 104 5.36 -18.79 -12.54
CA ALA A 104 4.82 -17.89 -13.57
C ALA A 104 4.27 -16.56 -13.01
N PRO A 105 3.49 -16.53 -11.91
CA PRO A 105 3.04 -15.27 -11.31
C PRO A 105 4.18 -14.40 -10.77
N GLU A 106 5.20 -15.00 -10.14
CA GLU A 106 6.40 -14.28 -9.69
C GLU A 106 7.17 -13.66 -10.87
N ARG A 107 7.34 -14.43 -11.95
CA ARG A 107 7.98 -13.94 -13.18
C ARG A 107 7.23 -12.75 -13.75
N ALA A 108 5.90 -12.81 -13.82
CA ALA A 108 5.09 -11.73 -14.36
C ALA A 108 5.18 -10.42 -13.55
N LEU A 109 5.30 -10.51 -12.21
CA LEU A 109 5.58 -9.36 -11.36
C LEU A 109 6.96 -8.76 -11.62
N ILE A 110 7.98 -9.61 -11.78
CA ILE A 110 9.36 -9.18 -12.05
C ILE A 110 9.47 -8.51 -13.43
N GLU A 111 8.86 -9.11 -14.45
CA GLU A 111 8.90 -8.64 -15.84
C GLU A 111 8.14 -7.31 -16.05
N ALA A 112 7.28 -6.90 -15.10
CA ALA A 112 6.63 -5.59 -15.10
C ALA A 112 7.53 -4.45 -14.58
N LEU A 113 8.56 -4.75 -13.77
CA LEU A 113 9.42 -3.74 -13.14
C LEU A 113 10.16 -2.82 -14.13
N PRO A 114 10.65 -3.28 -15.30
CA PRO A 114 11.28 -2.40 -16.29
C PRO A 114 10.35 -1.29 -16.80
N ALA A 115 9.03 -1.50 -16.80
CA ALA A 115 8.06 -0.46 -17.15
C ALA A 115 7.91 0.59 -16.03
N ARG A 116 8.05 0.17 -14.76
CA ARG A 116 7.98 1.03 -13.58
C ARG A 116 9.26 1.86 -13.38
N TYR A 117 10.42 1.26 -13.67
CA TYR A 117 11.74 1.85 -13.47
C TYR A 117 12.67 1.62 -14.68
N PRO A 118 12.40 2.28 -15.82
CA PRO A 118 13.16 2.06 -17.05
C PRO A 118 14.63 2.49 -16.95
N GLN A 119 14.96 3.39 -16.02
CA GLN A 119 16.31 3.90 -15.80
C GLN A 119 16.54 4.26 -14.31
N SER A 120 17.80 4.44 -13.92
CA SER A 120 18.19 4.78 -12.55
C SER A 120 18.05 6.27 -12.22
N GLU A 121 18.11 7.14 -13.23
CA GLU A 121 18.08 8.59 -13.04
C GLU A 121 16.67 9.15 -13.27
N PRO A 122 16.21 10.10 -12.44
CA PRO A 122 14.91 10.72 -12.64
C PRO A 122 14.90 11.54 -13.92
N ILE A 123 13.75 11.55 -14.60
CA ILE A 123 13.42 12.49 -15.67
C ILE A 123 12.54 13.62 -15.12
N ASP A 124 12.28 14.64 -15.94
CA ASP A 124 11.43 15.76 -15.54
C ASP A 124 10.00 15.32 -15.17
N ASP A 125 9.49 14.29 -15.84
CA ASP A 125 8.13 13.78 -15.66
C ASP A 125 8.07 12.25 -15.71
N GLN A 126 7.87 11.60 -14.56
CA GLN A 126 7.75 10.14 -14.44
C GLN A 126 6.33 9.60 -14.69
N ARG A 127 5.31 10.44 -14.95
CA ARG A 127 3.94 9.96 -15.16
C ARG A 127 3.82 8.91 -16.29
N PRO A 128 4.55 9.01 -17.41
CA PRO A 128 4.55 7.95 -18.42
C PRO A 128 5.01 6.57 -17.91
N TRP A 129 5.80 6.51 -16.83
CA TRP A 129 6.22 5.26 -16.21
C TRP A 129 5.07 4.62 -15.40
N ASN A 130 4.22 5.44 -14.78
CA ASN A 130 3.00 4.95 -14.12
C ASN A 130 2.03 4.36 -15.15
N ASP A 131 1.85 5.02 -16.30
CA ASP A 131 1.05 4.51 -17.42
C ASP A 131 1.61 3.18 -17.94
N ALA A 132 2.92 3.14 -18.23
CA ALA A 132 3.58 1.93 -18.72
C ALA A 132 3.49 0.76 -17.74
N PHE A 133 3.66 1.03 -16.43
CA PHE A 133 3.53 0.01 -15.41
C PHE A 133 2.09 -0.50 -15.26
N ALA A 134 1.09 0.39 -15.32
CA ALA A 134 -0.31 0.00 -15.29
C ALA A 134 -0.69 -0.87 -16.50
N ASP A 135 -0.19 -0.54 -17.70
CA ASP A 135 -0.42 -1.35 -18.89
C ASP A 135 0.29 -2.72 -18.83
N ALA A 136 1.51 -2.78 -18.28
CA ALA A 136 2.19 -4.05 -18.03
C ALA A 136 1.42 -4.91 -17.03
N MET A 137 0.99 -4.32 -15.91
CA MET A 137 0.21 -5.01 -14.89
C MET A 137 -1.18 -5.43 -15.37
N ARG A 138 -1.80 -4.69 -16.30
CA ARG A 138 -3.05 -5.10 -16.96
C ARG A 138 -2.87 -6.41 -17.71
N ASN A 139 -1.75 -6.60 -18.40
CA ASN A 139 -1.44 -7.85 -19.09
C ASN A 139 -1.15 -8.98 -18.09
N THR A 140 -0.39 -8.69 -17.04
CA THR A 140 -0.12 -9.64 -15.94
C THR A 140 -1.40 -10.12 -15.27
N HIS A 141 -2.33 -9.23 -14.94
CA HIS A 141 -3.62 -9.58 -14.35
C HIS A 141 -4.46 -10.46 -15.28
N ARG A 142 -4.51 -10.14 -16.59
CA ARG A 142 -5.23 -10.96 -17.58
C ARG A 142 -4.66 -12.38 -17.71
N ALA A 143 -3.34 -12.54 -17.57
CA ALA A 143 -2.68 -13.84 -17.62
C ALA A 143 -2.88 -14.67 -16.33
N HIS A 144 -3.14 -14.00 -15.20
CA HIS A 144 -3.28 -14.60 -13.88
C HIS A 144 -4.50 -14.01 -13.13
N PRO A 145 -5.73 -14.21 -13.63
CA PRO A 145 -6.92 -13.51 -13.13
C PRO A 145 -7.26 -13.84 -11.68
N ASP A 146 -6.84 -15.01 -11.20
CA ASP A 146 -7.14 -15.53 -9.86
C ASP A 146 -6.03 -15.24 -8.82
N ASP A 147 -4.90 -14.67 -9.22
CA ASP A 147 -3.82 -14.30 -8.28
C ASP A 147 -4.14 -12.94 -7.64
N LEU A 148 -4.43 -12.97 -6.33
CA LEU A 148 -4.86 -11.79 -5.57
C LEU A 148 -3.77 -10.71 -5.47
N ASP A 149 -2.49 -11.09 -5.36
CA ASP A 149 -1.41 -10.10 -5.26
C ASP A 149 -1.22 -9.40 -6.60
N LEU A 150 -1.20 -10.14 -7.72
CA LEU A 150 -1.09 -9.54 -9.06
C LEU A 150 -2.25 -8.59 -9.33
N ARG A 151 -3.45 -8.97 -8.90
CA ARG A 151 -4.65 -8.13 -8.96
C ARG A 151 -4.51 -6.88 -8.09
N CYS A 152 -4.01 -7.02 -6.86
CA CYS A 152 -3.75 -5.90 -5.94
C CYS A 152 -2.76 -4.90 -6.54
N ILE A 153 -1.61 -5.39 -7.03
CA ILE A 153 -0.58 -4.55 -7.66
C ILE A 153 -1.13 -3.87 -8.92
N PHE A 154 -1.99 -4.54 -9.70
CA PHE A 154 -2.65 -3.92 -10.84
C PHE A 154 -3.63 -2.81 -10.45
N ALA A 155 -4.49 -3.05 -9.45
CA ALA A 155 -5.39 -2.03 -8.93
C ALA A 155 -4.61 -0.80 -8.43
N GLU A 156 -3.53 -1.00 -7.68
CA GLU A 156 -2.67 0.10 -7.24
C GLU A 156 -2.04 0.84 -8.44
N ALA A 157 -1.56 0.10 -9.45
CA ALA A 157 -0.99 0.70 -10.64
C ALA A 157 -1.99 1.62 -11.36
N ILE A 158 -3.27 1.26 -11.40
CA ILE A 158 -4.34 2.14 -11.92
C ILE A 158 -4.48 3.40 -11.06
N LEU A 159 -4.57 3.24 -9.74
CA LEU A 159 -4.73 4.33 -8.78
C LEU A 159 -3.57 5.35 -8.86
N ASN A 160 -2.34 4.87 -9.02
CA ASN A 160 -1.13 5.69 -9.10
C ASN A 160 -1.03 6.54 -10.38
N ARG A 161 -1.90 6.33 -11.38
CA ARG A 161 -1.96 7.19 -12.58
C ARG A 161 -2.59 8.55 -12.28
N THR A 162 -3.55 8.58 -11.35
CA THR A 162 -4.29 9.79 -10.96
C THR A 162 -4.49 9.85 -9.44
N PRO A 163 -3.42 9.97 -8.64
CA PRO A 163 -3.50 10.06 -7.18
C PRO A 163 -4.45 11.17 -6.72
N TRP A 164 -5.32 10.84 -5.77
CA TRP A 164 -6.43 11.68 -5.25
C TRP A 164 -7.38 12.28 -6.28
N ARG A 165 -7.37 11.77 -7.51
CA ARG A 165 -8.19 12.25 -8.63
C ARG A 165 -8.90 11.08 -9.30
N MET A 166 -9.43 10.15 -8.52
CA MET A 166 -10.24 9.05 -9.05
C MET A 166 -11.66 9.53 -9.37
N TRP A 167 -12.20 10.47 -8.60
CA TRP A 167 -13.56 10.96 -8.76
C TRP A 167 -13.56 12.48 -8.83
N ASP A 168 -14.46 13.04 -9.64
CA ASP A 168 -14.73 14.48 -9.63
C ASP A 168 -15.72 14.77 -8.49
N LEU A 169 -15.24 15.49 -7.47
CA LEU A 169 -16.03 15.80 -6.27
C LEU A 169 -17.25 16.68 -6.54
N ARG A 170 -17.28 17.42 -7.66
CA ARG A 170 -18.42 18.28 -8.01
C ARG A 170 -19.52 17.50 -8.73
N THR A 171 -19.16 16.60 -9.63
CA THR A 171 -20.13 15.88 -10.46
C THR A 171 -20.48 14.50 -9.89
N GLY A 172 -19.58 13.91 -9.10
CA GLY A 172 -19.67 12.52 -8.65
C GLY A 172 -19.25 11.50 -9.73
N GLU A 173 -18.86 11.96 -10.92
CA GLU A 173 -18.43 11.07 -12.01
C GLU A 173 -16.95 10.69 -11.88
N PRO A 174 -16.49 9.60 -12.52
CA PRO A 174 -15.06 9.33 -12.66
C PRO A 174 -14.33 10.54 -13.21
N ALA A 175 -13.22 10.93 -12.58
CA ALA A 175 -12.45 12.07 -13.03
C ALA A 175 -11.87 11.82 -14.44
N PRO A 176 -11.74 12.84 -15.30
CA PRO A 176 -11.17 12.68 -16.62
C PRO A 176 -9.76 12.05 -16.59
N GLY A 177 -9.60 10.94 -17.32
CA GLY A 177 -8.33 10.19 -17.39
C GLY A 177 -8.09 9.21 -16.24
N ALA A 178 -8.95 9.18 -15.22
CA ALA A 178 -8.85 8.22 -14.12
C ALA A 178 -9.37 6.84 -14.51
N GLY A 179 -8.71 5.79 -14.02
CA GLY A 179 -9.13 4.40 -14.22
C GLY A 179 -10.16 3.91 -13.21
N SER A 180 -11.00 4.78 -12.64
CA SER A 180 -11.81 4.49 -11.45
C SER A 180 -12.80 3.35 -11.63
N LEU A 181 -13.46 3.29 -12.79
CA LEU A 181 -14.39 2.19 -13.10
C LEU A 181 -13.65 0.86 -13.31
N GLU A 182 -12.46 0.90 -13.91
CA GLU A 182 -11.62 -0.29 -14.10
C GLU A 182 -11.09 -0.79 -12.76
N ALA A 183 -10.54 0.08 -11.92
CA ALA A 183 -10.07 -0.28 -10.58
C ALA A 183 -11.21 -0.84 -9.72
N ARG A 184 -12.40 -0.23 -9.79
CA ARG A 184 -13.58 -0.71 -9.07
C ARG A 184 -13.97 -2.11 -9.52
N GLU A 185 -14.05 -2.34 -10.83
CA GLU A 185 -14.37 -3.67 -11.38
C GLU A 185 -13.33 -4.71 -10.94
N VAL A 186 -12.03 -4.39 -11.02
CA VAL A 186 -10.93 -5.27 -10.61
C VAL A 186 -11.06 -5.67 -9.13
N LEU A 187 -11.37 -4.72 -8.25
CA LEU A 187 -11.48 -4.95 -6.81
C LEU A 187 -12.79 -5.66 -6.43
N GLU A 188 -13.94 -5.15 -6.88
CA GLU A 188 -15.25 -5.68 -6.50
C GLU A 188 -15.53 -7.08 -7.07
N THR A 189 -15.03 -7.40 -8.27
CA THR A 189 -15.07 -8.79 -8.77
C THR A 189 -14.23 -9.72 -7.91
N ALA A 190 -13.11 -9.25 -7.34
CA ALA A 190 -12.28 -10.07 -6.47
C ALA A 190 -13.05 -10.45 -5.20
N PHE A 191 -13.66 -9.47 -4.55
CA PHE A 191 -14.41 -9.69 -3.31
C PHE A 191 -15.65 -10.56 -3.52
N ARG A 192 -16.25 -10.51 -4.71
CA ARG A 192 -17.43 -11.32 -5.06
C ARG A 192 -17.05 -12.76 -5.41
N ASP A 193 -15.98 -12.95 -6.18
CA ASP A 193 -15.76 -14.21 -6.91
C ASP A 193 -14.55 -15.01 -6.41
N LEU A 194 -13.56 -14.36 -5.76
CA LEU A 194 -12.31 -15.03 -5.36
C LEU A 194 -12.24 -15.31 -3.85
N PRO A 195 -11.95 -16.55 -3.45
CA PRO A 195 -11.75 -16.88 -2.05
C PRO A 195 -10.50 -16.17 -1.50
N GLY A 196 -10.58 -15.69 -0.26
CA GLY A 196 -9.48 -14.99 0.41
C GLY A 196 -9.30 -13.52 0.01
N ALA A 197 -10.04 -13.00 -0.98
CA ALA A 197 -9.98 -11.58 -1.34
C ALA A 197 -10.39 -10.66 -0.16
N MET A 198 -11.39 -11.09 0.63
CA MET A 198 -11.80 -10.42 1.86
C MET A 198 -10.82 -10.59 3.03
N ASP A 199 -9.72 -11.31 2.85
CA ASP A 199 -8.65 -11.46 3.84
C ASP A 199 -7.32 -10.86 3.35
N HIS A 200 -7.34 -10.24 2.17
CA HIS A 200 -6.16 -9.64 1.55
C HIS A 200 -6.06 -8.15 1.93
N PRO A 201 -5.10 -7.74 2.78
CA PRO A 201 -5.02 -6.37 3.28
C PRO A 201 -4.85 -5.33 2.16
N GLY A 202 -4.01 -5.61 1.15
CA GLY A 202 -3.82 -4.70 0.01
C GLY A 202 -5.10 -4.43 -0.82
N LEU A 203 -5.86 -5.46 -1.22
CA LEU A 203 -7.11 -5.27 -1.96
C LEU A 203 -8.12 -4.43 -1.17
N LEU A 204 -8.32 -4.77 0.11
CA LEU A 204 -9.23 -4.03 1.00
C LEU A 204 -8.79 -2.57 1.17
N HIS A 205 -7.50 -2.34 1.37
CA HIS A 205 -6.92 -1.00 1.48
C HIS A 205 -7.14 -0.16 0.22
N LEU A 206 -6.85 -0.72 -0.97
CA LEU A 206 -7.04 -0.01 -2.23
C LEU A 206 -8.51 0.28 -2.53
N HIS A 207 -9.43 -0.59 -2.10
CA HIS A 207 -10.86 -0.33 -2.24
C HIS A 207 -11.30 0.88 -1.39
N VAL A 208 -10.80 1.00 -0.16
CA VAL A 208 -11.04 2.17 0.68
C VAL A 208 -10.52 3.44 0.02
N HIS A 209 -9.27 3.44 -0.46
CA HIS A 209 -8.70 4.58 -1.19
C HIS A 209 -9.51 4.96 -2.43
N LEU A 210 -9.95 3.97 -3.21
CA LEU A 210 -10.74 4.21 -4.40
C LEU A 210 -12.10 4.84 -4.07
N MET A 211 -12.76 4.39 -3.00
CA MET A 211 -14.13 4.79 -2.70
C MET A 211 -14.25 6.05 -1.83
N GLU A 212 -13.20 6.45 -1.13
CA GLU A 212 -13.19 7.61 -0.22
C GLU A 212 -13.79 8.90 -0.82
N MET A 213 -13.39 9.21 -2.06
CA MET A 213 -13.83 10.42 -2.78
C MET A 213 -14.95 10.14 -3.79
N SER A 214 -15.47 8.92 -3.82
CA SER A 214 -16.56 8.53 -4.71
C SER A 214 -17.90 9.16 -4.29
N PRO A 215 -18.91 9.17 -5.17
CA PRO A 215 -20.27 9.58 -4.77
C PRO A 215 -20.97 8.55 -3.86
N ARG A 216 -20.35 7.40 -3.59
CA ARG A 216 -20.89 6.26 -2.83
C ARG A 216 -19.85 5.67 -1.87
N PRO A 217 -19.26 6.47 -0.96
CA PRO A 217 -18.22 5.98 -0.06
C PRO A 217 -18.71 4.81 0.80
N GLU A 218 -20.01 4.72 1.08
CA GLU A 218 -20.63 3.65 1.85
C GLU A 218 -20.38 2.24 1.27
N ALA A 219 -20.08 2.13 -0.03
CA ALA A 219 -19.74 0.86 -0.68
C ALA A 219 -18.48 0.20 -0.09
N ALA A 220 -17.59 0.98 0.53
CA ALA A 220 -16.37 0.46 1.14
C ALA A 220 -16.48 0.19 2.66
N LEU A 221 -17.66 0.36 3.28
CA LEU A 221 -17.84 0.08 4.72
C LEU A 221 -17.48 -1.37 5.06
N VAL A 222 -18.01 -2.35 4.32
CA VAL A 222 -17.77 -3.78 4.59
C VAL A 222 -16.28 -4.14 4.43
N THR A 223 -15.61 -3.60 3.41
CA THR A 223 -14.17 -3.84 3.21
C THR A 223 -13.32 -3.12 4.25
N GLY A 224 -13.72 -1.91 4.66
CA GLY A 224 -13.05 -1.14 5.70
C GLY A 224 -13.16 -1.79 7.07
N ASP A 225 -14.35 -2.30 7.41
CA ASP A 225 -14.61 -3.10 8.62
C ASP A 225 -13.68 -4.29 8.71
N ARG A 226 -13.49 -4.97 7.58
CA ARG A 226 -12.63 -6.14 7.52
C ARG A 226 -11.15 -5.79 7.63
N LEU A 227 -10.71 -4.71 6.97
CA LEU A 227 -9.30 -4.29 6.91
C LEU A 227 -8.68 -4.02 8.28
N ARG A 228 -9.38 -3.27 9.13
CA ARG A 228 -8.86 -2.72 10.40
C ARG A 228 -8.49 -3.75 11.46
N GLU A 229 -8.84 -5.02 11.25
CA GLU A 229 -8.52 -6.12 12.16
C GLU A 229 -7.41 -7.03 11.65
N LEU A 230 -7.01 -6.93 10.37
CA LEU A 230 -6.08 -7.88 9.77
C LEU A 230 -4.64 -7.68 10.25
N CYS A 231 -4.22 -6.43 10.47
CA CYS A 231 -2.83 -6.08 10.73
C CYS A 231 -2.72 -5.11 11.92
N PRO A 232 -2.76 -5.62 13.16
CA PRO A 232 -2.92 -4.79 14.36
C PRO A 232 -1.86 -3.72 14.57
N ASP A 233 -0.62 -3.96 14.13
CA ASP A 233 0.50 -3.04 14.29
C ASP A 233 0.82 -2.20 13.04
N MET A 234 -0.11 -2.12 12.09
CA MET A 234 -0.04 -1.20 10.95
C MET A 234 -1.08 -0.09 11.11
N GLY A 235 -0.71 1.03 11.75
CA GLY A 235 -1.65 2.11 12.06
C GLY A 235 -2.36 2.64 10.81
N HIS A 236 -1.63 2.81 9.70
CA HIS A 236 -2.24 3.24 8.44
C HIS A 236 -3.41 2.36 7.97
N LEU A 237 -3.32 1.02 8.11
CA LEU A 237 -4.43 0.13 7.71
C LEU A 237 -5.63 0.19 8.66
N ALA A 238 -5.40 0.45 9.95
CA ALA A 238 -6.47 0.70 10.91
C ALA A 238 -7.12 2.09 10.71
N HIS A 239 -6.32 3.07 10.30
CA HIS A 239 -6.72 4.44 10.01
C HIS A 239 -7.57 4.55 8.75
N MET A 240 -7.13 3.96 7.62
CA MET A 240 -7.74 4.21 6.32
C MET A 240 -9.27 4.03 6.26
N PRO A 241 -9.87 2.98 6.86
CA PRO A 241 -11.34 2.84 6.92
C PRO A 241 -12.06 4.04 7.54
N THR A 242 -11.40 4.79 8.42
CA THR A 242 -11.99 5.94 9.12
C THR A 242 -12.28 7.12 8.21
N HIS A 243 -11.66 7.19 7.03
CA HIS A 243 -12.06 8.10 5.96
C HIS A 243 -13.49 7.85 5.49
N ILE A 244 -13.86 6.58 5.29
CA ILE A 244 -15.23 6.18 4.95
C ILE A 244 -16.17 6.47 6.13
N ASP A 245 -15.74 6.15 7.36
CA ASP A 245 -16.52 6.42 8.56
C ASP A 245 -16.88 7.91 8.68
N ILE A 246 -15.93 8.83 8.44
CA ILE A 246 -16.19 10.27 8.46
C ILE A 246 -17.20 10.68 7.38
N GLN A 247 -17.04 10.19 6.15
CA GLN A 247 -17.95 10.51 5.04
C GLN A 247 -19.37 9.98 5.28
N CYS A 248 -19.50 8.86 5.99
CA CYS A 248 -20.78 8.24 6.35
C CYS A 248 -21.33 8.71 7.71
N GLY A 249 -20.64 9.59 8.43
CA GLY A 249 -21.07 10.10 9.73
C GLY A 249 -20.87 9.13 10.92
N HIS A 250 -20.10 8.06 10.75
CA HIS A 250 -19.72 7.10 11.80
C HIS A 250 -18.57 7.63 12.68
N TYR A 251 -18.72 8.83 13.23
CA TYR A 251 -17.65 9.52 13.97
C TYR A 251 -17.14 8.75 15.20
N ARG A 252 -17.99 7.92 15.83
CA ARG A 252 -17.57 7.05 16.93
C ARG A 252 -16.50 6.05 16.48
N ASP A 253 -16.71 5.41 15.35
CA ASP A 253 -15.79 4.41 14.81
C ASP A 253 -14.51 5.08 14.32
N ALA A 254 -14.64 6.25 13.66
CA ALA A 254 -13.50 7.06 13.28
C ALA A 254 -12.60 7.41 14.49
N LEU A 255 -13.17 7.90 15.60
CA LEU A 255 -12.38 8.20 16.81
C LEU A 255 -11.70 6.94 17.37
N HIS A 256 -12.45 5.85 17.54
CA HIS A 256 -11.96 4.62 18.15
C HIS A 256 -10.81 3.98 17.35
N TRP A 257 -10.95 3.90 16.02
CA TRP A 257 -9.95 3.27 15.18
C TRP A 257 -8.71 4.14 14.96
N ASN A 258 -8.86 5.47 14.95
CA ASN A 258 -7.69 6.35 14.99
C ASN A 258 -6.92 6.25 16.30
N GLN A 259 -7.60 6.10 17.45
CA GLN A 259 -6.92 5.84 18.72
C GLN A 259 -6.13 4.52 18.71
N LYS A 260 -6.66 3.48 18.05
CA LYS A 260 -5.91 2.23 17.84
C LYS A 260 -4.73 2.41 16.90
N ALA A 261 -4.91 3.14 15.79
CA ALA A 261 -3.84 3.43 14.84
C ALA A 261 -2.68 4.19 15.51
N ILE A 262 -2.99 5.20 16.32
CA ILE A 262 -2.02 5.93 17.16
C ILE A 262 -1.20 4.99 18.06
N VAL A 263 -1.86 4.02 18.71
CA VAL A 263 -1.17 3.05 19.58
C VAL A 263 -0.24 2.13 18.78
N ALA A 264 -0.69 1.64 17.62
CA ALA A 264 0.13 0.84 16.72
C ALA A 264 1.36 1.62 16.26
N ASP A 265 1.16 2.86 15.81
CA ASP A 265 2.21 3.70 15.26
C ASP A 265 3.18 4.24 16.32
N ARG A 266 2.77 4.32 17.59
CA ARG A 266 3.69 4.62 18.69
C ARG A 266 4.79 3.55 18.81
N LYS A 267 4.48 2.26 18.56
CA LYS A 267 5.50 1.20 18.54
C LYS A 267 6.58 1.48 17.50
N PHE A 268 6.16 1.93 16.31
CA PHE A 268 7.10 2.29 15.24
C PHE A 268 7.91 3.53 15.64
N TYR A 269 7.23 4.57 16.12
CA TYR A 269 7.88 5.79 16.62
C TYR A 269 8.96 5.53 17.66
N ASP A 270 8.67 4.72 18.68
CA ASP A 270 9.60 4.45 19.78
C ASP A 270 10.88 3.76 19.29
N ARG A 271 10.80 3.01 18.18
CA ARG A 271 11.96 2.32 17.59
C ARG A 271 12.71 3.18 16.59
N VAL A 272 12.03 3.88 15.69
CA VAL A 272 12.65 4.54 14.51
C VAL A 272 12.72 6.06 14.64
N GLY A 273 12.00 6.64 15.60
CA GLY A 273 11.96 8.07 15.86
C GLY A 273 10.99 8.87 14.98
N PRO A 274 10.96 10.21 15.14
CA PRO A 274 10.01 11.10 14.45
C PRO A 274 10.36 11.46 13.00
N MET A 275 11.63 11.39 12.61
CA MET A 275 12.09 12.03 11.37
C MET A 275 12.11 11.05 10.20
N ASN A 276 10.93 10.64 9.75
CA ASN A 276 10.72 9.77 8.60
C ASN A 276 9.41 10.12 7.88
N PHE A 277 9.24 9.59 6.67
CA PHE A 277 8.04 9.81 5.87
C PHE A 277 6.75 9.32 6.58
N TYR A 278 6.85 8.22 7.32
CA TYR A 278 5.70 7.61 8.03
C TYR A 278 5.08 8.53 9.10
N SER A 279 5.82 9.53 9.58
CA SER A 279 5.27 10.55 10.48
C SER A 279 4.12 11.35 9.87
N GLY A 280 4.03 11.47 8.54
CA GLY A 280 2.87 12.07 7.89
C GLY A 280 1.57 11.31 8.20
N TYR A 281 1.60 9.98 8.12
CA TYR A 281 0.45 9.14 8.45
C TYR A 281 0.12 9.21 9.95
N ARG A 282 1.14 9.20 10.80
CA ARG A 282 0.96 9.31 12.25
C ARG A 282 0.25 10.60 12.66
N VAL A 283 0.68 11.74 12.12
CA VAL A 283 0.03 13.03 12.37
C VAL A 283 -1.41 13.02 11.87
N HIS A 284 -1.66 12.35 10.75
CA HIS A 284 -2.99 12.24 10.16
C HIS A 284 -3.95 11.39 11.02
N ASP A 285 -3.46 10.38 11.73
CA ASP A 285 -4.26 9.63 12.72
C ASP A 285 -4.74 10.55 13.86
N TYR A 286 -3.84 11.37 14.41
CA TYR A 286 -4.19 12.36 15.45
C TYR A 286 -5.19 13.40 14.93
N HIS A 287 -4.99 13.88 13.70
CA HIS A 287 -5.91 14.80 13.05
C HIS A 287 -7.33 14.21 12.95
N PHE A 288 -7.45 12.96 12.51
CA PHE A 288 -8.76 12.31 12.38
C PHE A 288 -9.40 12.00 13.74
N ALA A 289 -8.61 11.59 14.74
CA ALA A 289 -9.09 11.45 16.11
C ALA A 289 -9.65 12.78 16.65
N ALA A 290 -8.92 13.88 16.48
CA ALA A 290 -9.37 15.20 16.89
C ALA A 290 -10.65 15.62 16.14
N TYR A 291 -10.68 15.43 14.82
CA TYR A 291 -11.83 15.74 13.97
C TYR A 291 -13.08 14.98 14.39
N ALA A 292 -12.99 13.65 14.51
CA ALA A 292 -14.10 12.81 14.93
C ALA A 292 -14.59 13.14 16.35
N ALA A 293 -13.67 13.40 17.28
CA ALA A 293 -14.01 13.81 18.65
C ALA A 293 -14.80 15.13 18.69
N MET A 294 -14.46 16.10 17.82
CA MET A 294 -15.23 17.35 17.70
C MET A 294 -16.68 17.11 17.25
N PHE A 295 -16.90 16.26 16.24
CA PHE A 295 -18.25 15.90 15.78
C PHE A 295 -19.07 15.13 16.83
N LEU A 296 -18.39 14.39 17.71
CA LEU A 296 -19.03 13.73 18.86
C LEU A 296 -19.29 14.66 20.05
N GLY A 297 -18.85 15.93 19.99
CA GLY A 297 -18.92 16.86 21.11
C GLY A 297 -18.01 16.49 22.29
N GLN A 298 -16.95 15.71 22.05
CA GLN A 298 -16.05 15.21 23.08
C GLN A 298 -14.78 16.07 23.19
N TYR A 299 -14.80 17.06 24.08
CA TYR A 299 -13.67 17.98 24.29
C TYR A 299 -12.37 17.25 24.70
N ALA A 300 -12.44 16.35 25.68
CA ALA A 300 -11.24 15.73 26.26
C ALA A 300 -10.43 14.89 25.25
N PRO A 301 -11.04 13.98 24.46
CA PRO A 301 -10.33 13.29 23.37
C PRO A 301 -9.81 14.23 22.28
N ALA A 302 -10.57 15.28 21.92
CA ALA A 302 -10.15 16.23 20.89
C ALA A 302 -8.87 16.98 21.28
N ILE A 303 -8.82 17.53 22.50
CA ILE A 303 -7.64 18.27 22.96
C ILE A 303 -6.45 17.35 23.26
N ALA A 304 -6.70 16.11 23.68
CA ALA A 304 -5.63 15.13 23.88
C ALA A 304 -4.92 14.80 22.56
N ALA A 305 -5.67 14.53 21.48
CA ALA A 305 -5.09 14.27 20.16
C ALA A 305 -4.36 15.48 19.58
N ALA A 306 -4.85 16.70 19.84
CA ALA A 306 -4.24 17.93 19.32
C ALA A 306 -2.93 18.34 20.02
N ASN A 307 -2.66 17.82 21.22
CA ASN A 307 -1.45 18.14 22.00
C ASN A 307 -0.26 17.21 21.72
N GLU A 308 -0.48 16.13 20.97
CA GLU A 308 0.56 15.19 20.52
C GLU A 308 1.28 15.70 19.27
#